data_AF-A0A9P7F9V9-F1
#
_entry.id   AF-A0A9P7F9V9-F1
#
_cell.length_a   1.000
_cell.length_b   1.000
_cell.length_c   1.000
_cell.angle_alpha   90.00
_cell.angle_beta   90.00
_cell.angle_gamma   90.00
#
_symmetry.space_group_name_H-M   'P 1'
#
loop_
_entity.id
_entity.type
_entity.pdbx_description
1 polymer ?
#
loop_
_entity_poly.entity_id
_entity_poly.type
_entity_poly.pdbx_seq_one_letter_code
_entity_poly.pdbx_strand_id
1 'polypeptide(L)'
;MDITQELKQADKSRKKGPSPKLRGHPRDDPRVRVSKSLSWLLRHGAKNAGLDMRDDGYAKVSDVLSNPMFRDVNFSQLQEIVDKDQKQRFHLLAEPRSSDSSSDMWWIRANQGHSLQTVTLDMQPITSALDVPMAVHGTTLSAWELIAAQGLSKMKRNHIHLAQGIPGDNVMSGMRNSSQILIFVDLQKALDSGVLFYLSANGVVLTEGNEGFLSPTYFQRVEFAKGRLPVPGWEGAGPVVPRASLTQPSLPVQDLQTAQSYSSTSESI
;
A
#
# COMPACT_ATOMS: atom_id res chain seq x y z
N MET A 1 -1.18 -26.58 24.59
CA MET A 1 -2.52 -26.72 23.99
C MET A 1 -2.38 -26.42 22.51
N ASP A 2 -2.91 -27.30 21.67
CA ASP A 2 -2.96 -27.14 20.22
C ASP A 2 -3.71 -25.83 19.87
N ILE A 3 -3.22 -25.03 18.90
CA ILE A 3 -3.88 -23.78 18.44
C ILE A 3 -5.34 -24.05 18.08
N THR A 4 -5.60 -25.24 17.55
CA THR A 4 -6.93 -25.73 17.27
C THR A 4 -7.80 -25.78 18.53
N GLN A 5 -7.24 -26.12 19.70
CA GLN A 5 -7.95 -26.15 20.98
C GLN A 5 -8.25 -24.77 21.54
N GLU A 6 -7.34 -23.79 21.38
CA GLU A 6 -7.55 -22.43 21.87
C GLU A 6 -8.55 -21.66 20.99
N LEU A 7 -8.44 -21.80 19.66
CA LEU A 7 -9.46 -21.30 18.74
C LEU A 7 -10.81 -22.00 18.96
N LYS A 8 -10.82 -23.31 19.26
CA LYS A 8 -12.03 -24.04 19.68
C LYS A 8 -12.55 -23.61 21.05
N GLN A 9 -11.69 -23.22 21.99
CA GLN A 9 -12.10 -22.71 23.31
C GLN A 9 -12.68 -21.31 23.20
N ALA A 10 -12.07 -20.41 22.41
CA ALA A 10 -12.60 -19.10 22.07
C ALA A 10 -13.97 -19.21 21.38
N ASP A 11 -14.15 -20.23 20.51
CA ASP A 11 -15.44 -20.55 19.89
C ASP A 11 -16.47 -21.03 20.92
N LYS A 12 -16.06 -21.88 21.88
CA LYS A 12 -16.93 -22.38 22.97
C LYS A 12 -17.37 -21.32 23.98
N SER A 13 -16.57 -20.27 24.21
CA SER A 13 -16.87 -19.20 25.19
C SER A 13 -17.72 -18.04 24.65
N ARG A 14 -18.31 -18.15 23.45
CA ARG A 14 -19.03 -17.06 22.77
C ARG A 14 -20.38 -16.72 23.44
N LYS A 15 -20.54 -15.48 23.91
CA LYS A 15 -21.81 -14.96 24.44
C LYS A 15 -22.86 -14.81 23.32
N LYS A 16 -24.06 -15.36 23.53
CA LYS A 16 -25.22 -15.29 22.62
C LYS A 16 -25.92 -13.94 22.71
N GLY A 17 -25.37 -12.92 22.06
CA GLY A 17 -26.04 -11.64 21.78
C GLY A 17 -26.22 -11.40 20.28
N PRO A 18 -27.05 -10.45 19.84
CA PRO A 18 -27.11 -10.07 18.43
C PRO A 18 -25.75 -9.56 17.95
N SER A 19 -25.23 -10.11 16.84
CA SER A 19 -23.95 -9.67 16.27
C SER A 19 -24.08 -8.26 15.69
N PRO A 20 -23.11 -7.37 15.93
CA PRO A 20 -23.02 -6.11 15.18
C PRO A 20 -23.00 -6.40 13.67
N LYS A 21 -23.72 -5.60 12.88
CA LYS A 21 -23.78 -5.79 11.42
C LYS A 21 -22.38 -5.60 10.80
N LEU A 22 -21.91 -6.60 10.04
CA LEU A 22 -20.73 -6.48 9.20
C LEU A 22 -20.86 -5.28 8.25
N ARG A 23 -19.74 -4.57 8.04
CA ARG A 23 -19.64 -3.46 7.08
C ARG A 23 -19.76 -3.97 5.64
N GLY A 24 -20.12 -3.06 4.73
CA GLY A 24 -20.36 -3.37 3.32
C GLY A 24 -21.84 -3.37 2.98
N HIS A 25 -22.15 -3.51 1.68
CA HIS A 25 -23.52 -3.57 1.20
C HIS A 25 -24.11 -4.95 1.51
N PRO A 26 -25.40 -5.08 1.88
CA PRO A 26 -26.01 -6.39 2.18
C PRO A 26 -25.95 -7.40 1.03
N ARG A 27 -25.84 -6.91 -0.23
CA ARG A 27 -25.68 -7.73 -1.44
C ARG A 27 -24.23 -8.10 -1.77
N ASP A 28 -23.25 -7.59 -1.03
CA ASP A 28 -21.85 -8.00 -1.22
C ASP A 28 -21.66 -9.46 -0.78
N ASP A 29 -20.74 -10.18 -1.43
CA ASP A 29 -20.29 -11.51 -0.99
C ASP A 29 -19.91 -11.46 0.51
N PRO A 30 -20.34 -12.43 1.34
CA PRO A 30 -20.03 -12.45 2.76
C PRO A 30 -18.54 -12.23 3.09
N ARG A 31 -17.62 -12.79 2.29
CA ARG A 31 -16.16 -12.61 2.48
C ARG A 31 -15.74 -11.17 2.24
N VAL A 32 -16.34 -10.48 1.28
CA VAL A 32 -16.09 -9.05 1.04
C VAL A 32 -16.54 -8.21 2.24
N ARG A 33 -17.67 -8.57 2.86
CA ARG A 33 -18.17 -7.89 4.07
C ARG A 33 -17.26 -8.13 5.27
N VAL A 34 -16.76 -9.36 5.44
CA VAL A 34 -15.76 -9.69 6.47
C VAL A 34 -14.47 -8.91 6.22
N SER A 35 -13.93 -8.91 4.98
CA SER A 35 -12.72 -8.16 4.62
C SER A 35 -12.85 -6.65 4.86
N LYS A 36 -13.99 -6.04 4.52
CA LYS A 36 -14.29 -4.62 4.82
C LYS A 36 -14.34 -4.35 6.32
N SER A 37 -14.93 -5.27 7.08
CA SER A 37 -15.04 -5.19 8.54
C SER A 37 -13.67 -5.33 9.20
N LEU A 38 -12.85 -6.27 8.74
CA LEU A 38 -11.50 -6.52 9.20
C LEU A 38 -10.59 -5.33 8.90
N SER A 39 -10.67 -4.78 7.69
CA SER A 39 -9.97 -3.54 7.33
C SER A 39 -10.32 -2.39 8.28
N TRP A 40 -11.60 -2.23 8.63
CA TRP A 40 -12.00 -1.19 9.56
C TRP A 40 -11.49 -1.44 10.97
N LEU A 41 -11.62 -2.67 11.48
CA LEU A 41 -11.15 -3.03 12.82
C LEU A 41 -9.66 -2.75 12.95
N LEU A 42 -8.86 -3.26 12.02
CA LEU A 42 -7.40 -3.16 12.07
C LEU A 42 -6.88 -1.74 11.81
N ARG A 43 -7.59 -0.90 11.05
CA ARG A 43 -7.10 0.45 10.68
C ARG A 43 -7.62 1.58 11.55
N HIS A 44 -8.79 1.39 12.17
CA HIS A 44 -9.55 2.46 12.79
C HIS A 44 -10.24 2.03 14.09
N GLY A 45 -10.76 0.81 14.13
CA GLY A 45 -11.71 0.36 15.14
C GLY A 45 -11.09 -0.29 16.37
N ALA A 46 -9.80 -0.62 16.37
CA ALA A 46 -9.14 -1.44 17.39
C ALA A 46 -9.43 -0.95 18.82
N LYS A 47 -9.14 0.32 19.11
CA LYS A 47 -9.41 0.94 20.43
C LYS A 47 -10.88 0.87 20.84
N ASN A 48 -11.79 1.19 19.91
CA ASN A 48 -13.24 1.16 20.19
C ASN A 48 -13.77 -0.26 20.39
N ALA A 49 -13.10 -1.24 19.82
CA ALA A 49 -13.42 -2.66 19.92
C ALA A 49 -12.77 -3.34 21.12
N GLY A 50 -11.97 -2.62 21.92
CA GLY A 50 -11.15 -3.19 22.99
C GLY A 50 -10.14 -4.21 22.48
N LEU A 51 -9.67 -4.06 21.24
CA LEU A 51 -8.66 -4.92 20.64
C LEU A 51 -7.29 -4.31 20.90
N ASP A 52 -6.46 -5.03 21.65
CA ASP A 52 -5.06 -4.66 21.86
C ASP A 52 -4.27 -4.89 20.57
N MET A 53 -3.37 -3.95 20.29
CA MET A 53 -2.57 -3.94 19.07
C MET A 53 -1.15 -3.50 19.43
N ARG A 54 -0.17 -4.22 18.87
CA ARG A 54 1.24 -3.86 18.93
C ARG A 54 1.50 -2.56 18.16
N ASP A 55 2.62 -1.91 18.47
CA ASP A 55 3.02 -0.67 17.79
C ASP A 55 3.27 -0.87 16.29
N ASP A 56 3.64 -2.08 15.87
CA ASP A 56 3.79 -2.47 14.45
C ASP A 56 2.46 -2.84 13.75
N GLY A 57 1.33 -2.64 14.44
CA GLY A 57 -0.02 -2.83 13.94
C GLY A 57 -0.55 -4.27 14.03
N TYR A 58 0.20 -5.22 14.58
CA TYR A 58 -0.27 -6.59 14.74
C TYR A 58 -1.21 -6.73 15.94
N ALA A 59 -2.33 -7.42 15.70
CA ALA A 59 -3.25 -7.89 16.73
C ALA A 59 -3.30 -9.42 16.71
N LYS A 60 -3.52 -10.05 17.88
CA LYS A 60 -3.64 -11.50 17.97
C LYS A 60 -4.88 -11.97 17.21
N VAL A 61 -4.73 -13.02 16.41
CA VAL A 61 -5.85 -13.55 15.63
C VAL A 61 -6.96 -14.11 16.52
N SER A 62 -6.60 -14.69 17.67
CA SER A 62 -7.57 -15.13 18.69
C SER A 62 -8.49 -14.00 19.14
N ASP A 63 -7.94 -12.82 19.35
CA ASP A 63 -8.65 -11.67 19.91
C ASP A 63 -9.53 -11.02 18.84
N VAL A 64 -9.04 -10.98 17.59
CA VAL A 64 -9.82 -10.57 16.42
C VAL A 64 -11.03 -11.48 16.21
N LEU A 65 -10.85 -12.81 16.27
CA LEU A 65 -11.93 -13.79 16.07
C LEU A 65 -12.89 -13.92 17.28
N SER A 66 -12.47 -13.44 18.44
CA SER A 66 -13.30 -13.33 19.64
C SER A 66 -14.21 -12.09 19.60
N ASN A 67 -13.91 -11.12 18.73
CA ASN A 67 -14.74 -9.94 18.57
C ASN A 67 -16.15 -10.34 18.05
N PRO A 68 -17.25 -9.80 18.63
CA PRO A 68 -18.62 -10.15 18.23
C PRO A 68 -18.92 -9.97 16.74
N MET A 69 -18.20 -9.08 16.06
CA MET A 69 -18.33 -8.85 14.61
C MET A 69 -17.88 -10.04 13.77
N PHE A 70 -16.94 -10.86 14.26
CA PHE A 70 -16.36 -12.00 13.55
C PHE A 70 -16.79 -13.34 14.13
N ARG A 71 -17.92 -13.36 14.87
CA ARG A 71 -18.44 -14.57 15.49
C ARG A 71 -18.64 -15.72 14.50
N ASP A 72 -19.10 -15.43 13.29
CA ASP A 72 -19.38 -16.50 12.32
C ASP A 72 -18.15 -16.78 11.40
N VAL A 73 -16.97 -16.30 11.80
CA VAL A 73 -15.70 -16.47 11.08
C VAL A 73 -14.75 -17.33 11.92
N ASN A 74 -14.17 -18.34 11.29
CA ASN A 74 -13.10 -19.15 11.87
C ASN A 74 -11.74 -18.82 11.25
N PHE A 75 -10.66 -19.40 11.80
CA PHE A 75 -9.30 -19.14 11.33
C PHE A 75 -9.08 -19.50 9.87
N SER A 76 -9.58 -20.66 9.42
CA SER A 76 -9.42 -21.09 8.02
C SER A 76 -10.09 -20.12 7.04
N GLN A 77 -11.27 -19.60 7.40
CA GLN A 77 -11.95 -18.56 6.61
C GLN A 77 -11.19 -17.23 6.63
N LEU A 78 -10.62 -16.85 7.78
CA LEU A 78 -9.78 -15.65 7.88
C LEU A 78 -8.54 -15.78 6.98
N GLN A 79 -7.87 -16.93 7.03
CA GLN A 79 -6.72 -17.23 6.19
C GLN A 79 -7.10 -17.18 4.70
N GLU A 80 -8.22 -17.80 4.31
CA GLU A 80 -8.73 -17.71 2.93
C GLU A 80 -8.98 -16.26 2.49
N ILE A 81 -9.49 -15.41 3.39
CA ILE A 81 -9.72 -13.98 3.11
C ILE A 81 -8.40 -13.25 2.87
N VAL A 82 -7.35 -13.57 3.63
CA VAL A 82 -6.01 -12.98 3.47
C VAL A 82 -5.37 -13.49 2.18
N ASP A 83 -5.40 -14.79 1.93
CA ASP A 83 -4.80 -15.43 0.75
C ASP A 83 -5.46 -14.96 -0.56
N LYS A 84 -6.79 -14.78 -0.55
CA LYS A 84 -7.55 -14.28 -1.71
C LYS A 84 -7.63 -12.76 -1.77
N ASP A 85 -6.98 -12.04 -0.86
CA ASP A 85 -6.95 -10.58 -0.92
C ASP A 85 -6.05 -10.10 -2.05
N GLN A 86 -6.64 -9.89 -3.20
CA GLN A 86 -6.00 -9.31 -4.37
C GLN A 86 -5.22 -8.02 -4.05
N LYS A 87 -5.71 -7.20 -3.11
CA LYS A 87 -5.07 -5.92 -2.77
C LYS A 87 -3.94 -6.05 -1.76
N GLN A 88 -3.72 -7.26 -1.21
CA GLN A 88 -2.72 -7.54 -0.18
C GLN A 88 -2.82 -6.53 0.98
N ARG A 89 -4.03 -6.33 1.52
CA ARG A 89 -4.32 -5.38 2.60
C ARG A 89 -3.86 -5.89 3.95
N PHE A 90 -3.74 -7.20 4.09
CA PHE A 90 -3.47 -7.87 5.35
C PHE A 90 -2.17 -8.66 5.27
N HIS A 91 -1.56 -8.84 6.42
CA HIS A 91 -0.44 -9.76 6.58
C HIS A 91 -0.68 -10.63 7.80
N LEU A 92 -0.50 -11.94 7.64
CA LEU A 92 -0.54 -12.93 8.71
C LEU A 92 0.90 -13.30 9.08
N LEU A 93 1.18 -13.31 10.38
CA LEU A 93 2.48 -13.67 10.93
C LEU A 93 2.29 -14.75 11.98
N ALA A 94 3.08 -15.82 11.88
CA ALA A 94 3.19 -16.86 12.89
C ALA A 94 4.46 -16.61 13.70
N GLU A 95 4.34 -16.46 15.02
CA GLU A 95 5.47 -16.34 15.94
C GLU A 95 5.43 -17.49 16.96
N PRO A 96 6.57 -18.11 17.31
CA PRO A 96 6.58 -19.15 18.33
C PRO A 96 6.16 -18.59 19.69
N ARG A 97 5.32 -19.32 20.43
CA ARG A 97 4.84 -18.90 21.76
C ARG A 97 5.95 -18.77 22.81
N SER A 98 6.95 -19.63 22.71
CA SER A 98 8.14 -19.67 23.56
C SER A 98 9.21 -20.50 22.86
N SER A 99 10.47 -20.37 23.29
CA SER A 99 11.60 -21.17 22.79
C SER A 99 11.34 -22.68 22.81
N ASP A 100 10.50 -23.14 23.74
CA ASP A 100 10.23 -24.56 24.00
C ASP A 100 8.83 -25.04 23.58
N SER A 101 8.01 -24.21 22.91
CA SER A 101 6.63 -24.58 22.55
C SER A 101 6.51 -24.91 21.08
N SER A 102 5.96 -26.09 20.77
CA SER A 102 5.73 -26.58 19.40
C SER A 102 4.50 -25.95 18.71
N SER A 103 4.03 -24.79 19.18
CA SER A 103 2.78 -24.18 18.71
C SER A 103 2.96 -22.68 18.49
N ASP A 104 2.67 -22.24 17.28
CA ASP A 104 2.76 -20.84 16.88
C ASP A 104 1.57 -20.00 17.40
N MET A 105 1.80 -18.72 17.61
CA MET A 105 0.79 -17.70 17.83
C MET A 105 0.61 -16.92 16.52
N TRP A 106 -0.64 -16.84 16.06
CA TRP A 106 -0.97 -16.11 14.85
C TRP A 106 -1.33 -14.65 15.15
N TRP A 107 -0.75 -13.76 14.36
CA TRP A 107 -0.95 -12.33 14.39
C TRP A 107 -1.43 -11.84 13.04
N ILE A 108 -2.23 -10.78 13.02
CA ILE A 108 -2.71 -10.14 11.80
C ILE A 108 -2.59 -8.62 11.90
N ARG A 109 -2.16 -7.98 10.80
CA ARG A 109 -2.19 -6.52 10.67
C ARG A 109 -2.74 -6.08 9.32
N ALA A 110 -3.07 -4.80 9.22
CA ALA A 110 -3.26 -4.15 7.92
C ALA A 110 -1.94 -3.52 7.44
N ASN A 111 -1.61 -3.70 6.16
CA ASN A 111 -0.36 -3.25 5.55
C ASN A 111 -0.27 -1.73 5.33
N GLN A 112 -1.40 -1.02 5.32
CA GLN A 112 -1.49 0.43 5.18
C GLN A 112 -2.89 0.95 5.51
N GLY A 113 -3.03 2.28 5.57
CA GLY A 113 -4.34 2.95 5.67
C GLY A 113 -4.85 3.13 7.10
N HIS A 114 -3.97 3.03 8.09
CA HIS A 114 -4.27 3.28 9.50
C HIS A 114 -4.61 4.76 9.76
N SER A 115 -5.48 4.97 10.73
CA SER A 115 -5.68 6.25 11.42
C SER A 115 -5.33 6.18 12.91
N LEU A 116 -4.84 5.03 13.37
CA LEU A 116 -4.40 4.84 14.75
C LEU A 116 -3.00 5.46 14.85
N GLN A 117 -2.85 6.48 15.68
CA GLN A 117 -1.57 7.20 15.83
C GLN A 117 -0.50 6.36 16.52
N THR A 118 -0.90 5.32 17.28
CA THR A 118 0.02 4.41 17.98
C THR A 118 0.65 3.38 17.05
N VAL A 119 0.18 3.26 15.80
CA VAL A 119 0.67 2.26 14.85
C VAL A 119 1.73 2.87 13.95
N THR A 120 2.95 2.37 14.06
CA THR A 120 4.10 2.65 13.21
C THR A 120 4.39 1.42 12.36
N LEU A 121 4.10 1.51 11.06
CA LEU A 121 4.42 0.41 10.13
C LEU A 121 5.84 0.56 9.61
N ASP A 122 6.54 -0.56 9.48
CA ASP A 122 7.79 -0.60 8.72
C ASP A 122 7.50 -0.29 7.26
N MET A 123 7.99 0.86 6.80
CA MET A 123 7.88 1.30 5.42
C MET A 123 9.27 1.67 4.93
N GLN A 124 9.57 1.31 3.68
CA GLN A 124 10.89 1.59 3.11
C GLN A 124 10.92 3.04 2.60
N PRO A 125 11.87 3.88 3.03
CA PRO A 125 12.02 5.22 2.47
C PRO A 125 12.26 5.15 0.96
N ILE A 126 11.56 6.00 0.21
CA ILE A 126 11.83 6.20 -1.22
C ILE A 126 12.81 7.35 -1.33
N THR A 127 14.01 7.05 -1.83
CA THR A 127 15.10 8.04 -1.93
C THR A 127 15.37 8.48 -3.37
N SER A 128 14.87 7.72 -4.34
CA SER A 128 14.95 8.04 -5.76
C SER A 128 13.59 7.88 -6.42
N ALA A 129 13.25 8.79 -7.33
CA ALA A 129 12.04 8.65 -8.13
C ALA A 129 12.08 7.41 -9.05
N LEU A 130 13.26 6.82 -9.27
CA LEU A 130 13.43 5.59 -10.05
C LEU A 130 13.03 4.33 -9.28
N ASP A 131 12.88 4.39 -7.95
CA ASP A 131 12.51 3.26 -7.10
C ASP A 131 11.07 2.80 -7.34
N VAL A 132 10.24 3.68 -7.93
CA VAL A 132 8.83 3.41 -8.22
C VAL A 132 8.48 3.83 -9.64
N PRO A 133 7.62 3.09 -10.35
CA PRO A 133 7.31 3.41 -11.74
C PRO A 133 6.53 4.72 -11.89
N MET A 134 5.68 5.04 -10.90
CA MET A 134 4.94 6.30 -10.78
C MET A 134 4.33 6.44 -9.39
N ALA A 135 3.80 7.62 -9.10
CA ALA A 135 2.96 7.88 -7.94
C ALA A 135 1.69 8.62 -8.39
N VAL A 136 0.54 7.95 -8.36
CA VAL A 136 -0.74 8.49 -8.85
C VAL A 136 -1.85 8.37 -7.82
N HIS A 137 -2.60 9.46 -7.64
CA HIS A 137 -3.78 9.49 -6.78
C HIS A 137 -5.07 9.46 -7.61
N GLY A 138 -5.97 8.54 -7.28
CA GLY A 138 -7.31 8.50 -7.86
C GLY A 138 -8.34 9.17 -6.94
N THR A 139 -9.10 10.12 -7.47
CA THR A 139 -10.14 10.86 -6.73
C THR A 139 -11.44 11.01 -7.53
N THR A 140 -12.49 11.56 -6.91
CA THR A 140 -13.79 11.84 -7.56
C THR A 140 -13.80 13.25 -8.15
N LEU A 141 -14.69 13.51 -9.12
CA LEU A 141 -14.86 14.86 -9.68
C LEU A 141 -15.24 15.89 -8.61
N SER A 142 -16.13 15.50 -7.69
CA SER A 142 -16.57 16.37 -6.59
C SER A 142 -15.46 16.77 -5.63
N ALA A 143 -14.42 15.94 -5.47
CA ALA A 143 -13.30 16.24 -4.59
C ALA A 143 -12.20 17.02 -5.32
N TRP A 144 -12.20 17.00 -6.66
CA TRP A 144 -11.14 17.59 -7.47
C TRP A 144 -11.02 19.09 -7.28
N GLU A 145 -12.12 19.85 -7.27
CA GLU A 145 -12.08 21.31 -7.09
C GLU A 145 -11.32 21.72 -5.82
N LEU A 146 -11.60 21.03 -4.71
CA LEU A 146 -10.91 21.27 -3.44
C LEU A 146 -9.44 20.86 -3.52
N ILE A 147 -9.15 19.68 -4.11
CA ILE A 147 -7.77 19.16 -4.23
C ILE A 147 -6.92 20.05 -5.14
N ALA A 148 -7.48 20.59 -6.21
CA ALA A 148 -6.77 21.49 -7.12
C ALA A 148 -6.33 22.78 -6.41
N ALA A 149 -7.14 23.27 -5.46
CA ALA A 149 -6.83 24.46 -4.69
C ALA A 149 -5.85 24.20 -3.53
N GLN A 150 -6.06 23.14 -2.75
CA GLN A 150 -5.33 22.93 -1.49
C GLN A 150 -4.23 21.84 -1.56
N GLY A 151 -4.27 21.00 -2.57
CA GLY A 151 -3.46 19.78 -2.66
C GLY A 151 -4.14 18.53 -2.11
N LEU A 152 -3.41 17.42 -2.15
CA LEU A 152 -3.86 16.15 -1.58
C LEU A 152 -3.69 16.20 -0.06
N SER A 153 -4.70 15.78 0.69
CA SER A 153 -4.64 15.71 2.16
C SER A 153 -4.59 14.28 2.64
N LYS A 154 -3.85 14.01 3.72
CA LYS A 154 -3.93 12.73 4.45
C LYS A 154 -5.29 12.53 5.12
N MET A 155 -6.11 13.58 5.23
CA MET A 155 -7.42 13.57 5.89
C MET A 155 -7.28 12.99 7.30
N LYS A 156 -8.08 11.98 7.65
CA LYS A 156 -8.01 11.30 8.96
C LYS A 156 -6.98 10.16 9.01
N ARG A 157 -6.24 9.90 7.93
CA ARG A 157 -5.24 8.81 7.89
C ARG A 157 -3.86 9.34 8.27
N ASN A 158 -2.93 8.43 8.54
CA ASN A 158 -1.55 8.80 8.83
C ASN A 158 -0.81 9.31 7.58
N HIS A 159 -1.20 8.86 6.38
CA HIS A 159 -0.54 9.19 5.11
C HIS A 159 -1.54 9.43 3.98
N ILE A 160 -1.12 10.20 2.98
CA ILE A 160 -1.67 10.25 1.62
C ILE A 160 -1.28 8.94 0.92
N HIS A 161 -2.23 8.32 0.21
CA HIS A 161 -2.03 7.06 -0.52
C HIS A 161 -1.92 7.33 -2.02
N LEU A 162 -0.82 6.88 -2.61
CA LEU A 162 -0.52 6.98 -4.04
C LEU A 162 -0.28 5.57 -4.59
N ALA A 163 -0.88 5.25 -5.73
CA ALA A 163 -0.67 3.99 -6.42
C ALA A 163 0.53 4.06 -7.35
N GLN A 164 1.15 2.90 -7.60
CA GLN A 164 2.23 2.74 -8.58
C GLN A 164 1.73 2.50 -10.02
N GLY A 165 0.45 2.80 -10.27
CA GLY A 165 -0.15 2.68 -11.58
C GLY A 165 -1.60 3.15 -11.59
N ILE A 166 -2.21 3.05 -12.76
CA ILE A 166 -3.63 3.32 -13.01
C ILE A 166 -4.51 2.04 -13.00
N PRO A 167 -5.84 2.16 -12.82
CA PRO A 167 -6.74 1.03 -12.89
C PRO A 167 -6.69 0.42 -14.31
N GLY A 168 -6.33 -0.86 -14.40
CA GLY A 168 -6.09 -1.56 -15.67
C GLY A 168 -4.65 -2.09 -15.80
N ASP A 169 -3.66 -1.42 -15.19
CA ASP A 169 -2.24 -1.74 -15.34
C ASP A 169 -1.71 -2.65 -14.21
N ASN A 170 -2.39 -3.77 -13.90
CA ASN A 170 -2.05 -4.65 -12.77
C ASN A 170 -2.00 -3.94 -11.39
N VAL A 171 -2.70 -2.82 -11.25
CA VAL A 171 -2.67 -2.02 -10.01
C VAL A 171 -3.62 -2.61 -8.99
N MET A 172 -3.02 -3.36 -8.07
CA MET A 172 -3.76 -4.09 -7.06
C MET A 172 -4.20 -3.16 -5.91
N SER A 173 -3.43 -2.11 -5.61
CA SER A 173 -3.59 -1.32 -4.39
C SER A 173 -3.34 0.18 -4.60
N GLY A 174 -3.76 1.00 -3.63
CA GLY A 174 -3.57 2.47 -3.67
C GLY A 174 -4.66 3.26 -4.42
N MET A 175 -5.42 2.63 -5.33
CA MET A 175 -6.49 3.31 -6.09
C MET A 175 -7.87 2.63 -5.99
N ARG A 176 -8.93 3.44 -6.08
CA ARG A 176 -10.32 2.97 -6.16
C ARG A 176 -10.76 2.88 -7.62
N ASN A 177 -11.54 1.84 -7.95
CA ASN A 177 -12.12 1.68 -9.29
C ASN A 177 -13.14 2.79 -9.62
N SER A 178 -13.68 3.46 -8.61
CA SER A 178 -14.60 4.59 -8.76
C SER A 178 -13.90 5.93 -8.98
N SER A 179 -12.58 5.95 -9.17
CA SER A 179 -11.83 7.19 -9.40
C SER A 179 -12.20 7.75 -10.78
N GLN A 180 -12.46 9.05 -10.83
CA GLN A 180 -12.82 9.78 -12.04
C GLN A 180 -11.72 10.74 -12.49
N ILE A 181 -10.84 11.14 -11.56
CA ILE A 181 -9.68 11.98 -11.79
C ILE A 181 -8.42 11.24 -11.32
N LEU A 182 -7.35 11.33 -12.11
CA LEU A 182 -6.04 10.77 -11.83
C LEU A 182 -5.03 11.92 -11.73
N ILE A 183 -4.39 12.04 -10.57
CA ILE A 183 -3.40 13.08 -10.29
C ILE A 183 -2.04 12.40 -10.23
N PHE A 184 -1.17 12.70 -11.20
CA PHE A 184 0.18 12.16 -11.27
C PHE A 184 1.12 13.11 -10.52
N VAL A 185 1.86 12.56 -9.57
CA VAL A 185 2.79 13.33 -8.73
C VAL A 185 4.18 13.30 -9.37
N ASP A 186 4.79 14.47 -9.48
CA ASP A 186 6.21 14.63 -9.79
C ASP A 186 7.03 14.28 -8.55
N LEU A 187 7.36 12.99 -8.43
CA LEU A 187 8.03 12.45 -7.27
C LEU A 187 9.44 13.01 -7.12
N GLN A 188 10.17 13.21 -8.23
CA GLN A 188 11.51 13.78 -8.19
C GLN A 188 11.48 15.20 -7.63
N LYS A 189 10.61 16.06 -8.17
CA LYS A 189 10.46 17.43 -7.70
C LYS A 189 10.07 17.51 -6.22
N ALA A 190 9.20 16.59 -5.76
CA ALA A 190 8.78 16.54 -4.37
C ALA A 190 9.92 16.08 -3.44
N LEU A 191 10.69 15.05 -3.83
CA LEU A 191 11.86 14.57 -3.09
C LEU A 191 12.95 15.65 -3.00
N ASP A 192 13.24 16.35 -4.10
CA ASP A 192 14.21 17.45 -4.15
C ASP A 192 13.82 18.62 -3.24
N SER A 193 12.51 18.77 -2.99
CA SER A 193 11.96 19.76 -2.06
C SER A 193 11.91 19.29 -0.60
N GLY A 194 12.42 18.09 -0.31
CA GLY A 194 12.45 17.50 1.03
C GLY A 194 11.17 16.79 1.48
N VAL A 195 10.21 16.56 0.59
CA VAL A 195 9.00 15.78 0.92
C VAL A 195 9.38 14.31 1.05
N LEU A 196 9.07 13.71 2.20
CA LEU A 196 9.37 12.31 2.46
C LEU A 196 8.29 11.40 1.85
N PHE A 197 8.75 10.34 1.18
CA PHE A 197 7.92 9.27 0.66
C PHE A 197 8.39 7.92 1.15
N TYR A 198 7.45 6.99 1.27
CA TYR A 198 7.70 5.64 1.72
C TYR A 198 6.95 4.64 0.85
N LEU A 199 7.49 3.43 0.72
CA LEU A 199 6.85 2.31 0.07
C LEU A 199 6.35 1.32 1.12
N SER A 200 5.05 1.04 1.10
CA SER A 200 4.47 -0.02 1.93
C SER A 200 4.84 -1.41 1.41
N ALA A 201 4.69 -2.41 2.27
CA ALA A 201 4.92 -3.82 1.93
C ALA A 201 4.08 -4.33 0.73
N ASN A 202 2.99 -3.64 0.39
CA ASN A 202 2.11 -4.00 -0.71
C ASN A 202 2.16 -3.02 -1.91
N GLY A 203 3.26 -2.26 -2.03
CA GLY A 203 3.54 -1.41 -3.20
C GLY A 203 2.74 -0.10 -3.25
N VAL A 204 2.21 0.37 -2.12
CA VAL A 204 1.56 1.68 -2.06
C VAL A 204 2.58 2.73 -1.66
N VAL A 205 2.66 3.80 -2.45
CA VAL A 205 3.49 4.95 -2.15
C VAL A 205 2.74 5.83 -1.14
N LEU A 206 3.43 6.20 -0.07
CA LEU A 206 2.87 6.89 1.09
C LEU A 206 3.67 8.16 1.36
N THR A 207 2.98 9.23 1.70
CA THR A 207 3.63 10.46 2.20
C THR A 207 2.74 11.09 3.26
N GLU A 208 3.34 11.68 4.29
CA GLU A 208 2.59 12.53 5.21
C GLU A 208 2.22 13.87 4.58
N GLY A 209 2.94 14.27 3.53
CA GLY A 209 2.94 15.65 3.03
C GLY A 209 3.56 16.62 4.03
N ASN A 210 3.59 17.89 3.67
CA ASN A 210 3.96 18.97 4.57
C ASN A 210 2.70 19.42 5.31
N GLU A 211 2.72 19.36 6.63
CA GLU A 211 1.55 19.65 7.48
C GLU A 211 0.29 18.84 7.12
N GLY A 212 0.46 17.64 6.58
CA GLY A 212 -0.64 16.77 6.16
C GLY A 212 -1.10 16.96 4.71
N PHE A 213 -0.44 17.81 3.94
CA PHE A 213 -0.81 18.14 2.56
C PHE A 213 0.36 17.93 1.58
N LEU A 214 0.04 17.41 0.40
CA LEU A 214 0.92 17.42 -0.77
C LEU A 214 0.44 18.51 -1.74
N SER A 215 1.25 19.57 -1.86
CA SER A 215 0.93 20.75 -2.66
C SER A 215 0.62 20.42 -4.13
N PRO A 216 -0.33 21.14 -4.77
CA PRO A 216 -0.58 21.01 -6.20
C PRO A 216 0.64 21.33 -7.08
N THR A 217 1.63 22.06 -6.55
CA THR A 217 2.89 22.35 -7.26
C THR A 217 3.69 21.10 -7.64
N TYR A 218 3.43 19.97 -6.98
CA TYR A 218 4.00 18.66 -7.27
C TYR A 218 3.11 17.80 -8.18
N PHE A 219 1.99 18.31 -8.68
CA PHE A 219 1.20 17.57 -9.66
C PHE A 219 1.87 17.74 -11.02
N GLN A 220 2.44 16.65 -11.53
CA GLN A 220 3.05 16.62 -12.85
C GLN A 220 1.99 16.86 -13.93
N ARG A 221 0.82 16.21 -13.78
CA ARG A 221 -0.34 16.34 -14.67
C ARG A 221 -1.58 15.73 -14.03
N VAL A 222 -2.75 16.09 -14.56
CA VAL A 222 -4.04 15.56 -14.10
C VAL A 222 -4.89 15.14 -15.29
N GLU A 223 -5.52 13.97 -15.18
CA GLU A 223 -6.34 13.40 -16.24
C GLU A 223 -7.70 12.94 -15.75
N PHE A 224 -8.67 12.90 -16.66
CA PHE A 224 -9.87 12.12 -16.47
C PHE A 224 -9.55 10.62 -16.55
N ALA A 225 -9.99 9.85 -15.56
CA ALA A 225 -9.78 8.40 -15.53
C ALA A 225 -10.42 7.71 -16.76
N LYS A 226 -11.57 8.22 -17.22
CA LYS A 226 -12.19 7.81 -18.47
C LYS A 226 -11.59 8.60 -19.63
N GLY A 227 -11.13 7.91 -20.67
CA GLY A 227 -10.58 8.54 -21.88
C GLY A 227 -9.19 9.13 -21.72
N ARG A 228 -8.67 9.28 -20.49
CA ARG A 228 -7.29 9.70 -20.20
C ARG A 228 -6.92 11.04 -20.82
N LEU A 229 -7.93 11.89 -20.97
CA LEU A 229 -7.75 13.26 -21.44
C LEU A 229 -7.21 14.12 -20.28
N PRO A 230 -6.27 15.04 -20.55
CA PRO A 230 -5.84 16.01 -19.56
C PRO A 230 -7.00 16.86 -19.05
N VAL A 231 -6.95 17.20 -17.77
CA VAL A 231 -7.81 18.24 -17.20
C VAL A 231 -7.24 19.60 -17.63
N PRO A 232 -8.06 20.52 -18.18
CA PRO A 232 -7.59 21.83 -18.62
C PRO A 232 -6.82 22.59 -17.52
N GLY A 233 -5.65 23.13 -17.87
CA GLY A 233 -4.74 23.82 -16.96
C GLY A 233 -3.82 22.90 -16.14
N TRP A 234 -3.90 21.58 -16.36
CA TRP A 234 -3.10 20.55 -15.69
C TRP A 234 -2.50 19.54 -16.69
N GLU A 235 -2.23 19.99 -17.91
CA GLU A 235 -1.71 19.17 -19.01
C GLU A 235 -0.30 18.62 -18.74
N GLY A 236 0.45 19.28 -17.85
CA GLY A 236 1.78 18.90 -17.43
C GLY A 236 2.89 19.24 -18.42
N ALA A 237 4.13 18.88 -18.05
CA ALA A 237 5.30 19.01 -18.91
C ALA A 237 5.37 17.84 -19.92
N GLY A 238 4.49 17.82 -20.92
CA GLY A 238 4.60 16.93 -22.09
C GLY A 238 4.28 15.44 -21.85
N PRO A 239 4.28 14.63 -22.92
CA PRO A 239 3.67 13.30 -22.92
C PRO A 239 4.43 12.32 -22.01
N VAL A 240 3.68 11.61 -21.17
CA VAL A 240 4.21 10.46 -20.42
C VAL A 240 4.48 9.33 -21.38
N VAL A 241 5.76 9.04 -21.58
CA VAL A 241 6.21 7.83 -22.26
C VAL A 241 5.90 6.67 -21.31
N PRO A 242 5.03 5.71 -21.68
CA PRO A 242 4.96 4.46 -20.95
C PRO A 242 6.33 3.81 -21.06
N ARG A 243 6.99 3.57 -19.93
CA ARG A 243 8.27 2.84 -19.89
C ARG A 243 8.00 1.37 -20.22
N ALA A 244 7.77 1.09 -21.50
CA ALA A 244 7.82 -0.26 -22.03
C ALA A 244 9.27 -0.73 -21.90
N SER A 245 9.43 -1.80 -21.11
CA SER A 245 10.52 -2.78 -21.14
C SER A 245 11.86 -2.26 -21.67
N LEU A 246 12.76 -1.88 -20.76
CA LEU A 246 14.19 -1.88 -21.05
C LEU A 246 14.65 -3.32 -21.35
N THR A 247 14.35 -3.84 -22.53
CA THR A 247 15.18 -4.86 -23.14
C THR A 247 16.47 -4.15 -23.55
N GLN A 248 17.52 -4.34 -22.76
CA GLN A 248 18.85 -3.94 -23.20
C GLN A 248 19.16 -4.66 -24.52
N PRO A 249 19.65 -3.96 -25.56
CA PRO A 249 20.37 -4.64 -26.61
C PRO A 249 21.72 -5.06 -26.04
N SER A 250 21.93 -6.36 -25.87
CA SER A 250 23.26 -6.95 -25.72
C SER A 250 24.06 -6.62 -26.97
N LEU A 251 25.05 -5.73 -26.84
CA LEU A 251 26.06 -5.56 -27.89
C LEU A 251 26.94 -6.82 -27.94
N PRO A 252 27.19 -7.40 -29.12
CA PRO A 252 28.12 -8.51 -29.25
C PRO A 252 29.55 -8.00 -29.07
N VAL A 253 30.30 -8.64 -28.18
CA VAL A 253 31.75 -8.47 -28.12
C VAL A 253 32.33 -9.13 -29.37
N GLN A 254 32.76 -8.31 -30.33
CA GLN A 254 33.61 -8.74 -31.43
C GLN A 254 35.02 -8.24 -31.23
N ASP A 255 35.92 -9.17 -31.46
CA ASP A 255 37.38 -9.12 -31.47
C ASP A 255 38.01 -7.81 -31.96
N LEU A 256 39.05 -7.38 -31.25
CA LEU A 256 40.18 -6.70 -31.87
C LEU A 256 41.49 -7.27 -31.31
N GLN A 257 42.05 -8.19 -32.08
CA GLN A 257 43.46 -8.52 -32.05
C GLN A 257 44.28 -7.32 -32.54
N THR A 258 45.31 -6.99 -31.76
CA THR A 258 46.71 -6.74 -32.16
C THR A 258 46.99 -5.98 -33.46
N ALA A 259 47.62 -4.80 -33.36
CA ALA A 259 49.03 -4.57 -33.77
C ALA A 259 49.38 -3.06 -33.91
N GLN A 260 50.49 -2.68 -33.24
CA GLN A 260 51.61 -1.80 -33.68
C GLN A 260 51.27 -0.40 -34.26
N SER A 261 51.95 0.72 -33.95
CA SER A 261 53.41 0.92 -33.88
C SER A 261 53.74 2.40 -33.53
N TYR A 262 54.95 2.62 -32.96
CA TYR A 262 55.86 3.79 -33.02
C TYR A 262 55.39 5.21 -32.61
N SER A 263 55.99 5.78 -31.56
CA SER A 263 57.24 6.57 -31.69
C SER A 263 57.80 6.95 -30.31
N SER A 264 59.11 6.80 -30.12
CA SER A 264 59.87 7.44 -29.05
C SER A 264 61.30 7.61 -29.53
N THR A 265 61.60 8.84 -29.95
CA THR A 265 62.94 9.36 -30.21
C THR A 265 63.25 10.44 -29.16
N SER A 266 64.34 10.23 -28.42
CA SER A 266 65.28 11.22 -27.86
C SER A 266 66.19 10.43 -26.88
N GLU A 267 67.49 10.17 -27.12
CA GLU A 267 68.64 11.10 -27.19
C GLU A 267 68.67 12.03 -25.94
N SER A 268 69.69 12.11 -25.07
CA SER A 268 71.13 11.89 -25.22
C SER A 268 71.86 11.91 -23.85
N ILE A 269 73.10 11.37 -23.87
CA ILE A 269 74.26 11.54 -22.95
C ILE A 269 74.22 10.75 -21.63
#